data_AF-A0A6A5ABN5-F1
#
_entry.id   AF-A0A6A5ABN5-F1
#
_cell.length_a   1.000
_cell.length_b   1.000
_cell.length_c   1.000
_cell.angle_alpha   90.00
_cell.angle_beta   90.00
_cell.angle_gamma   90.00
#
_symmetry.space_group_name_H-M   'P 1'
#
loop_
_entity.id
_entity.type
_entity.pdbx_description
1 polymer ?
#
loop_
_entity_poly.entity_id
_entity_poly.type
_entity_poly.pdbx_seq_one_letter_code
_entity_poly.pdbx_strand_id
1 'polypeptide(L)'
;AIVADLVLCISWTLALVPATDSVPFVELLTVIQPVTTFMEPIRRSMWSCFAMENEHLRNTLGFRKELFIPLHFEKQRAKLEDSTDYAYKLVLLAVVVVALSALTIFVGA
;
A
#
# COMPACT_ATOMS: atom_id res chain seq x y z
N ALA A 1 10.04 1.49 -11.78
CA ALA A 1 10.78 1.36 -10.51
C ALA A 1 11.78 2.51 -10.33
N ILE A 2 12.79 2.65 -11.18
CA ILE A 2 13.90 3.63 -11.00
C ILE A 2 13.42 5.08 -10.85
N VAL A 3 12.52 5.55 -11.74
CA VAL A 3 11.99 6.93 -11.67
C VAL A 3 11.16 7.16 -10.40
N ALA A 4 10.34 6.18 -10.00
CA ALA A 4 9.55 6.26 -8.79
C ALA A 4 10.44 6.28 -7.53
N ASP A 5 11.51 5.47 -7.52
CA ASP A 5 12.48 5.47 -6.43
C ASP A 5 13.24 6.80 -6.31
N LEU A 6 13.59 7.43 -7.44
CA LEU A 6 14.21 8.76 -7.44
C LEU A 6 13.30 9.82 -6.80
N VAL A 7 12.02 9.84 -7.18
CA VAL A 7 11.03 10.77 -6.61
C VAL A 7 10.83 10.51 -5.10
N LEU A 8 10.73 9.24 -4.71
CA LEU A 8 10.56 8.87 -3.30
C LEU A 8 11.81 9.15 -2.46
N CYS A 9 13.01 9.02 -3.03
CA CYS A 9 14.26 9.42 -2.39
C CYS A 9 14.33 10.94 -2.18
N ILE A 10 13.99 11.72 -3.19
CA ILE A 10 13.93 13.18 -3.07
C ILE A 10 12.90 13.59 -2.01
N SER A 11 11.71 12.99 -2.04
CA SER A 11 10.66 13.21 -1.04
C SER A 11 11.13 12.89 0.39
N TRP A 12 11.87 11.80 0.58
CA TRP A 12 12.45 11.46 1.88
C TRP A 12 13.48 12.50 2.35
N THR A 13 14.37 12.95 1.46
CA THR A 13 15.37 13.96 1.82
C THR A 13 14.75 15.31 2.19
N LEU A 14 13.63 15.67 1.54
CA LEU A 14 12.85 16.88 1.88
C LEU A 14 12.20 16.79 3.26
N ALA A 15 11.80 15.59 3.70
CA ALA A 15 11.20 15.37 5.01
C ALA A 15 12.20 15.56 6.18
N LEU A 16 13.51 15.46 5.92
CA LEU A 16 14.56 15.58 6.93
C LEU A 16 15.01 17.02 7.19
N VAL A 17 14.58 17.98 6.37
CA VAL A 17 14.99 19.37 6.51
C VAL A 17 14.36 19.97 7.77
N PRO A 18 15.16 20.47 8.74
CA PRO A 18 14.62 21.07 9.95
C PRO A 18 13.90 22.38 9.62
N ALA A 19 12.78 22.62 10.29
CA ALA A 19 12.04 23.88 10.21
C ALA A 19 12.75 24.97 11.03
N THR A 20 13.92 25.39 10.55
CA THR A 20 14.69 26.49 11.13
C THR A 20 14.69 27.64 10.13
N ASP A 21 14.29 28.80 10.62
CA ASP A 21 14.23 30.11 9.97
C ASP A 21 12.97 30.44 9.14
N SER A 22 12.55 31.71 9.26
CA SER A 22 11.40 32.34 8.61
C SER A 22 11.68 32.66 7.13
N VAL A 23 12.11 31.66 6.37
CA VAL A 23 12.21 31.75 4.92
C VAL A 23 10.97 31.14 4.28
N PRO A 24 10.37 31.77 3.25
CA PRO A 24 9.11 31.32 2.66
C PRO A 24 9.17 29.90 2.08
N PHE A 25 10.37 29.43 1.71
CA PHE A 25 10.59 28.06 1.23
C PHE A 25 10.44 27.01 2.35
N VAL A 26 10.89 27.31 3.56
CA VAL A 26 10.80 26.38 4.71
C VAL A 26 9.35 26.32 5.21
N GLU A 27 8.61 27.42 5.18
CA GLU A 27 7.17 27.44 5.47
C GLU A 27 6.37 26.59 4.47
N LEU A 28 6.72 26.61 3.18
CA LEU A 28 6.11 25.69 2.21
C LEU A 28 6.45 24.23 2.53
N LEU A 29 7.68 23.97 2.98
CA LEU A 29 8.13 22.63 3.33
C LEU A 29 7.37 22.05 4.53
N THR A 30 7.07 22.86 5.55
CA THR A 30 6.32 22.42 6.74
C THR A 30 4.88 22.04 6.38
N VAL A 31 4.26 22.71 5.41
CA VAL A 31 2.93 22.36 4.88
C VAL A 31 2.94 21.01 4.17
N ILE A 32 4.01 20.71 3.42
CA ILE A 32 4.14 19.48 2.62
C ILE A 32 4.75 18.32 3.44
N GLN A 33 5.31 18.62 4.62
CA GLN A 33 5.96 17.69 5.53
C GLN A 33 5.17 16.38 5.80
N PRO A 34 3.86 16.40 6.11
CA PRO A 34 3.09 15.16 6.32
C PRO A 34 2.96 14.30 5.06
N VAL A 35 2.95 14.90 3.87
CA VAL A 35 2.95 14.16 2.61
C VAL A 35 4.32 13.51 2.39
N THR A 36 5.40 14.25 2.63
CA THR A 36 6.76 13.75 2.42
C THR A 36 7.16 12.61 3.37
N THR A 37 6.67 12.61 4.61
CA THR A 37 6.88 11.51 5.55
C THR A 37 6.08 10.27 5.20
N PHE A 38 4.87 10.42 4.64
CA PHE A 38 4.08 9.30 4.15
C PHE A 38 4.69 8.59 2.93
N MET A 39 5.51 9.30 2.16
CA MET A 39 6.21 8.72 1.00
C MET A 39 7.30 7.70 1.40
N GLU A 40 7.86 7.77 2.61
CA GLU A 40 8.89 6.80 3.01
C GLU A 40 8.36 5.37 3.18
N PRO A 41 7.24 5.12 3.88
CA PRO A 41 6.60 3.82 3.91
C PRO A 41 6.31 3.25 2.50
N ILE A 42 5.86 4.09 1.56
CA ILE A 42 5.58 3.68 0.19
C ILE A 42 6.87 3.16 -0.49
N ARG A 43 7.99 3.87 -0.31
CA ARG A 43 9.30 3.44 -0.81
C ARG A 43 9.69 2.08 -0.24
N ARG A 44 9.57 1.89 1.09
CA ARG A 44 9.89 0.62 1.77
C ARG A 44 9.02 -0.52 1.26
N SER A 45 7.72 -0.29 1.09
CA SER A 45 6.77 -1.28 0.59
C SER A 45 7.06 -1.67 -0.85
N MET A 46 7.33 -0.71 -1.74
CA MET A 46 7.70 -0.96 -3.13
C MET A 46 8.91 -1.91 -3.23
N TRP A 47 9.98 -1.60 -2.48
CA TRP A 47 11.18 -2.44 -2.47
C TRP A 47 10.93 -3.82 -1.87
N SER A 48 10.07 -3.91 -0.86
CA SER A 48 9.67 -5.19 -0.25
C SER A 48 8.88 -6.06 -1.23
N CYS A 49 7.98 -5.47 -2.01
CA CYS A 49 7.24 -6.16 -3.06
C CYS A 49 8.17 -6.67 -4.17
N PHE A 50 9.12 -5.86 -4.64
CA PHE A 50 10.08 -6.31 -5.65
C PHE A 50 11.03 -7.40 -5.13
N ALA A 51 11.45 -7.31 -3.87
CA ALA A 51 12.26 -8.35 -3.25
C ALA A 51 11.47 -9.67 -3.13
N MET A 52 10.20 -9.59 -2.71
CA MET A 52 9.29 -10.72 -2.64
C MET A 52 9.04 -11.34 -4.02
N GLU A 53 8.79 -10.51 -5.05
CA GLU A 53 8.63 -10.98 -6.43
C GLU A 53 9.90 -11.68 -6.93
N ASN A 54 11.08 -11.09 -6.70
CA ASN A 54 12.35 -11.70 -7.07
C ASN A 54 12.59 -13.04 -6.35
N GLU A 55 12.22 -13.13 -5.07
CA GLU A 55 12.30 -14.37 -4.30
C GLU A 55 11.33 -15.44 -4.83
N HIS A 56 10.09 -15.05 -5.18
CA HIS A 56 9.13 -15.96 -5.81
C HIS A 56 9.59 -16.44 -7.17
N LEU A 57 10.10 -15.55 -8.02
CA LEU A 57 10.66 -15.92 -9.33
C LEU A 57 11.81 -16.89 -9.13
N ARG A 58 12.72 -16.62 -8.19
CA ARG A 58 13.87 -17.48 -7.92
C ARG A 58 13.48 -18.86 -7.36
N ASN A 59 12.50 -18.92 -6.47
CA ASN A 59 12.02 -20.18 -5.87
C ASN A 59 11.15 -21.00 -6.83
N THR A 60 10.47 -20.36 -7.78
CA THR A 60 9.65 -21.06 -8.80
C THR A 60 10.44 -21.55 -10.01
N LEU A 61 11.69 -21.11 -10.20
CA LEU A 61 12.58 -21.64 -11.25
C LEU A 61 12.87 -23.14 -11.08
N GLY A 62 12.90 -23.65 -9.83
CA GLY A 62 13.09 -25.08 -9.55
C GLY A 62 11.88 -25.94 -9.95
N PHE A 63 10.66 -25.44 -9.72
CA PHE A 63 9.41 -26.13 -10.04
C PHE A 63 9.08 -26.15 -11.54
N ARG A 64 9.71 -25.27 -12.34
CA ARG A 64 9.50 -25.24 -13.80
C ARG A 64 10.22 -26.38 -14.55
N LYS A 65 11.15 -27.08 -13.90
CA LYS A 65 11.85 -28.25 -14.47
C LYS A 65 11.12 -29.58 -14.22
N GLU A 66 10.29 -29.63 -13.19
CA GLU A 66 9.53 -30.84 -12.83
C GLU A 66 8.13 -30.73 -13.45
N LEU A 67 7.83 -31.59 -14.43
CA LEU A 67 6.54 -31.59 -15.15
C LEU A 67 5.36 -32.01 -14.24
N PHE A 68 5.66 -32.55 -13.06
CA PHE A 68 4.68 -33.07 -12.13
C PHE A 68 5.01 -32.58 -10.70
N ILE A 69 4.28 -31.56 -10.27
CA ILE A 69 4.30 -31.07 -8.89
C ILE A 69 3.15 -31.80 -8.19
N PRO A 70 3.41 -32.70 -7.21
CA PRO A 70 2.35 -33.36 -6.47
C PRO A 70 1.60 -32.30 -5.66
N LEU A 71 0.43 -31.90 -6.12
CA LEU A 71 -0.46 -31.04 -5.35
C LEU A 71 -1.02 -31.87 -4.19
N HIS A 72 -0.43 -31.73 -3.00
CA HIS A 72 -0.98 -32.31 -1.76
C HIS A 72 -2.35 -31.72 -1.36
N PHE A 73 -2.87 -30.79 -2.17
CA PHE A 73 -4.19 -30.20 -2.03
C PHE A 73 -4.93 -30.26 -3.37
N GLU A 74 -5.26 -31.46 -3.83
CA GLU A 74 -6.51 -31.62 -4.58
C GLU A 74 -7.67 -31.42 -3.59
N LYS A 75 -7.82 -30.17 -3.11
CA LYS A 75 -8.87 -29.79 -2.19
C LYS A 75 -10.16 -29.88 -3.00
N GLN A 76 -11.04 -30.81 -2.61
CA GLN A 76 -12.40 -30.91 -3.09
C GLN A 76 -12.94 -29.51 -3.40
N ARG A 77 -13.40 -29.29 -4.63
CA ARG A 77 -13.93 -28.01 -5.14
C ARG A 77 -14.60 -27.26 -3.99
N ALA A 78 -13.95 -26.21 -3.49
CA ALA A 78 -14.53 -25.39 -2.45
C ALA A 78 -15.88 -24.92 -2.98
N LYS A 79 -16.94 -25.20 -2.21
CA LYS A 79 -18.30 -24.76 -2.48
C LYS A 79 -18.21 -23.26 -2.80
N LEU A 80 -18.56 -22.86 -4.02
CA LEU A 80 -18.59 -21.45 -4.44
C LEU A 80 -19.42 -20.71 -3.42
N GLU A 81 -18.75 -19.99 -2.52
CA GLU A 81 -19.41 -19.15 -1.54
C GLU A 81 -20.04 -18.00 -2.32
N ASP A 82 -21.32 -17.76 -2.06
CA ASP A 82 -22.17 -16.91 -2.88
C ASP A 82 -21.60 -15.49 -2.91
N SER A 83 -21.19 -15.04 -4.11
CA SER A 83 -20.57 -13.73 -4.34
C SER A 83 -21.48 -12.58 -3.89
N THR A 84 -22.77 -12.83 -3.72
CA THR A 84 -23.76 -11.87 -3.25
C THR A 84 -23.58 -11.49 -1.78
N ASP A 85 -23.13 -12.41 -0.92
CA ASP A 85 -22.89 -12.13 0.52
C ASP A 85 -21.69 -11.19 0.70
N TYR A 86 -20.65 -11.38 -0.10
CA TYR A 86 -19.49 -10.48 -0.15
C TYR A 86 -19.85 -9.08 -0.65
N ALA A 87 -20.68 -8.99 -1.70
CA ALA A 87 -21.14 -7.72 -2.22
C ALA A 87 -21.96 -6.94 -1.18
N TYR A 88 -22.86 -7.62 -0.45
CA TYR A 88 -23.65 -6.99 0.61
C TYR A 88 -22.78 -6.49 1.76
N LYS A 89 -21.82 -7.29 2.24
CA LYS A 89 -20.86 -6.89 3.28
C LYS A 89 -20.04 -5.67 2.87
N LEU A 90 -19.63 -5.59 1.61
CA LEU A 90 -18.82 -4.49 1.08
C LEU A 90 -19.64 -3.20 0.97
N VAL A 91 -20.89 -3.29 0.51
CA VAL A 91 -21.83 -2.15 0.46
C VAL A 91 -22.14 -1.65 1.88
N LEU A 92 -22.42 -2.57 2.82
CA LEU A 92 -22.66 -2.21 4.22
C LEU A 92 -21.48 -1.45 4.82
N LEU A 93 -20.26 -1.97 4.61
CA LEU A 93 -19.03 -1.34 5.12
C LEU A 93 -18.84 0.06 4.51
N ALA A 94 -19.07 0.22 3.21
CA ALA A 94 -18.99 1.52 2.54
C ALA A 94 -20.00 2.54 3.13
N VAL A 95 -21.24 2.13 3.38
CA VAL A 95 -22.27 2.99 3.99
C VAL A 95 -21.86 3.41 5.40
N VAL A 96 -21.33 2.49 6.21
CA VAL A 96 -20.85 2.80 7.57
C VAL A 96 -19.71 3.82 7.54
N VAL A 97 -18.76 3.67 6.63
CA VAL A 97 -17.64 4.60 6.48
C VAL A 97 -18.12 5.99 6.06
N VAL A 98 -19.08 6.08 5.13
CA VAL A 98 -19.67 7.37 4.72
C VAL A 98 -20.44 8.03 5.87
N ALA A 99 -21.21 7.25 6.65
CA ALA A 99 -21.93 7.79 7.80
C ALA A 99 -20.97 8.30 8.89
N LEU A 100 -19.90 7.56 9.19
CA LEU A 100 -18.89 7.97 10.16
C LEU A 100 -18.14 9.22 9.71
N SER A 101 -17.77 9.30 8.44
CA SER A 101 -17.12 10.51 7.91
C SER A 101 -18.05 11.73 7.94
N ALA A 102 -19.33 11.58 7.60
CA ALA A 102 -20.30 12.66 7.74
C ALA A 102 -20.49 13.10 9.21
N LEU A 103 -20.55 12.15 10.15
CA LEU A 103 -20.60 12.45 11.58
C LEU A 103 -19.35 13.19 12.06
N THR A 104 -18.16 12.83 11.60
CA THR A 104 -16.93 13.55 11.97
C THR A 104 -16.93 15.00 11.49
N ILE A 105 -17.53 15.28 10.33
CA ILE A 105 -17.68 16.64 9.81
C ILE A 105 -18.68 17.44 10.67
N PHE A 106 -19.78 16.82 11.08
CA PHE A 106 -20.81 17.48 11.86
C PHE A 106 -20.41 17.72 13.33
N VAL A 107 -19.61 16.82 13.93
CA VAL A 107 -19.09 16.98 15.29
C VAL A 107 -17.89 17.93 15.34
N GLY A 108 -17.17 18.08 14.21
CA GLY A 108 -16.04 19.00 14.08
C GLY A 108 -16.41 20.42 13.63
N ALA A 109 -17.68 20.70 13.33
CA ALA A 109 -18.22 22.02 12.98
C ALA A 109 -18.92 22.66 14.19
#